data_AF-A0A5E7VVE6-F1
#
_entry.id   AF-A0A5E7VVE6-F1
#
_cell.length_a   1.000
_cell.length_b   1.000
_cell.length_c   1.000
_cell.angle_alpha   90.00
_cell.angle_beta   90.00
_cell.angle_gamma   90.00
#
_symmetry.space_group_name_H-M   'P 1'
#
loop_
_entity.id
_entity.type
_entity.pdbx_description
1 polymer ?
#
loop_
_entity_poly.entity_id
_entity_poly.type
_entity_poly.pdbx_seq_one_letter_code
_entity_poly.pdbx_strand_id
1 'polypeptide(L)'
;MLVLTNMQRAYLRKIRALSEDRQGNEVFAGLTLKESMRFNFLSESLLGQEHRTQEDVDEYLSLVQKHEHTRTQMLSAEVGA
;
A
#
# COMPACT_ATOMS: atom_id res chain seq x y z
N MET A 1 0.92 12.01 5.16
CA MET A 1 0.80 12.01 3.68
C MET A 1 1.79 10.99 3.14
N LEU A 2 1.44 10.26 2.09
CA LEU A 2 2.34 9.27 1.48
C LEU A 2 3.48 9.98 0.76
N VAL A 3 4.71 9.53 0.97
CA VAL A 3 5.92 10.11 0.36
C VAL A 3 6.17 9.42 -0.98
N LEU A 4 5.29 9.71 -1.95
CA LEU A 4 5.37 9.15 -3.29
C LEU A 4 5.74 10.25 -4.29
N THR A 5 6.53 9.91 -5.30
CA THR A 5 6.70 10.73 -6.50
C THR A 5 5.46 10.64 -7.39
N ASN A 6 5.30 11.59 -8.32
CA ASN A 6 4.19 11.54 -9.28
C ASN A 6 4.25 10.29 -10.16
N MET A 7 5.45 9.81 -10.52
CA MET A 7 5.61 8.56 -11.27
C MET A 7 5.18 7.34 -10.45
N GLN A 8 5.57 7.26 -9.17
CA GLN A 8 5.12 6.18 -8.28
C GLN A 8 3.60 6.20 -8.11
N ARG A 9 2.99 7.36 -7.87
CA ARG A 9 1.53 7.49 -7.79
C ARG A 9 0.83 6.99 -9.05
N ALA A 10 1.27 7.47 -10.22
CA ALA A 10 0.69 7.08 -11.49
C ALA A 10 0.81 5.57 -11.74
N TYR A 11 1.97 4.99 -11.44
CA TYR A 11 2.20 3.56 -11.55
C TYR A 11 1.31 2.76 -10.59
N LEU A 12 1.28 3.12 -9.31
CA LEU A 12 0.50 2.41 -8.29
C LEU A 12 -1.01 2.48 -8.58
N ARG A 13 -1.52 3.61 -9.07
CA ARG A 13 -2.92 3.74 -9.51
C ARG A 13 -3.20 2.86 -10.74
N LYS A 14 -2.26 2.77 -11.69
CA LYS A 14 -2.37 1.91 -12.88
C LYS A 14 -2.51 0.43 -12.52
N ILE A 15 -1.82 -0.04 -11.48
CA ILE A 15 -1.86 -1.43 -11.02
C ILE A 15 -2.88 -1.69 -9.90
N ARG A 16 -3.79 -0.74 -9.67
CA ARG A 16 -4.81 -0.76 -8.59
C ARG A 16 -4.24 -0.90 -7.17
N ALA A 17 -2.98 -0.53 -6.97
CA ALA A 17 -2.34 -0.55 -5.66
C ALA A 17 -2.63 0.72 -4.84
N LEU A 18 -3.00 1.83 -5.48
CA LEU A 18 -3.31 3.10 -4.82
C LEU A 18 -4.66 3.65 -5.28
N SER A 19 -5.45 4.14 -4.34
CA SER A 19 -6.74 4.80 -4.57
C SER A 19 -6.93 5.97 -3.61
N GLU A 20 -8.10 6.60 -3.65
CA GLU A 20 -8.51 7.61 -2.69
C GLU A 20 -9.63 7.06 -1.80
N ASP A 21 -9.60 7.36 -0.51
CA ASP A 21 -10.70 7.07 0.41
C ASP A 21 -11.86 8.06 0.21
N ARG A 22 -12.94 7.91 1.00
CA ARG A 22 -14.12 8.79 0.90
C ARG A 22 -13.85 10.26 1.23
N GLN A 23 -12.70 10.57 1.84
CA GLN A 23 -12.27 11.91 2.21
C GLN A 23 -11.23 12.47 1.22
N GLY A 24 -10.90 11.72 0.15
CA GLY A 24 -9.90 12.12 -0.85
C GLY A 24 -8.46 11.84 -0.41
N ASN A 25 -8.23 11.06 0.65
CA ASN A 25 -6.88 10.71 1.06
C ASN A 25 -6.34 9.57 0.21
N GLU A 26 -5.08 9.68 -0.23
CA GLU A 26 -4.39 8.58 -0.90
C GLU A 26 -4.15 7.42 0.07
N VAL A 27 -4.66 6.24 -0.29
CA VAL A 27 -4.56 5.01 0.49
C VAL A 27 -4.17 3.84 -0.41
N PHE A 28 -3.40 2.91 0.12
CA PHE A 28 -3.14 1.64 -0.56
C PHE A 28 -4.40 0.77 -0.54
N ALA A 29 -4.61 -0.02 -1.58
CA ALA A 29 -5.81 -0.86 -1.71
C ALA A 29 -6.02 -1.73 -0.46
N GLY A 30 -7.24 -1.71 0.10
CA GLY A 30 -7.59 -2.48 1.30
C GLY A 30 -7.03 -1.93 2.62
N LEU A 31 -6.21 -0.87 2.61
CA LEU A 31 -5.65 -0.25 3.79
C LEU A 31 -6.39 1.04 4.16
N THR A 32 -6.48 1.31 5.46
CA THR A 32 -6.87 2.62 5.98
C THR A 32 -5.77 3.65 5.77
N LEU A 33 -6.07 4.93 6.00
CA LEU A 33 -5.06 6.00 5.95
C LEU A 33 -3.87 5.73 6.89
N LYS A 34 -4.15 5.32 8.13
CA LYS A 34 -3.10 5.04 9.12
C LYS A 34 -2.23 3.85 8.69
N GLU A 35 -2.87 2.77 8.24
CA GLU A 35 -2.17 1.60 7.72
C GLU A 35 -1.34 1.93 6.48
N SER A 36 -1.87 2.77 5.57
CA SER A 36 -1.15 3.21 4.37
C SER A 36 0.10 4.01 4.70
N MET A 37 0.04 4.87 5.72
CA MET A 37 1.19 5.61 6.21
C MET A 37 2.24 4.69 6.85
N ARG A 38 1.81 3.71 7.67
CA ARG A 38 2.71 2.70 8.24
C ARG A 38 3.34 1.86 7.13
N PHE A 39 2.55 1.42 6.16
CA PHE A 39 3.00 0.64 5.03
C PHE A 39 4.04 1.38 4.17
N ASN A 40 3.83 2.67 3.88
CA ASN A 40 4.80 3.49 3.14
C ASN A 40 6.11 3.65 3.90
N PHE A 41 6.05 3.90 5.21
CA PHE A 41 7.23 4.02 6.05
C PHE A 41 8.01 2.71 6.11
N LEU A 42 7.32 1.60 6.37
CA LEU A 42 7.93 0.28 6.47
C LEU A 42 8.49 -0.19 5.10
N SER A 43 7.85 0.16 3.98
CA SER A 43 8.34 -0.21 2.63
C SER A 43 9.59 0.56 2.21
N GLU A 44 9.71 1.84 2.57
CA GLU A 44 10.92 2.63 2.37
C GLU A 44 12.05 2.13 3.27
N SER A 45 11.74 1.85 4.54
CA SER A 45 12.68 1.21 5.47
C SER A 45 13.13 -0.15 4.93
N LEU A 46 12.23 -0.99 4.38
CA LEU A 46 12.41 -2.04 3.34
C LEU A 46 13.70 -1.95 2.50
N LEU A 47 13.83 -0.82 1.83
CA LEU A 47 14.81 -0.59 0.79
C LEU A 47 16.07 0.12 1.33
N GLY A 48 15.96 0.82 2.46
CA GLY A 48 17.06 1.44 3.19
C GLY A 48 17.69 0.47 4.20
N GLN A 49 19.02 0.46 4.34
CA GLN A 49 19.71 -0.40 5.31
C GLN A 49 19.59 0.08 6.77
N GLU A 50 18.39 0.44 7.23
CA GLU A 50 18.15 0.76 8.64
C GLU A 50 17.92 -0.51 9.47
N HIS A 51 18.34 -0.45 10.74
CA HIS A 51 18.16 -1.56 11.69
C HIS A 51 16.68 -1.74 12.00
N ARG A 52 16.12 -2.90 11.63
CA ARG A 52 14.72 -3.24 11.89
C ARG A 52 14.57 -4.15 13.09
N THR A 53 13.43 -4.02 13.76
CA THR A 53 12.96 -5.04 14.70
C THR A 53 12.19 -6.13 13.96
N GLN A 54 12.03 -7.30 14.58
CA GLN A 54 11.16 -8.37 14.03
C GLN A 54 9.70 -7.90 13.94
N GLU A 55 9.26 -7.06 14.89
CA GLU A 55 7.91 -6.50 14.93
C GLU A 55 7.61 -5.65 13.69
N ASP A 56 8.56 -4.83 13.23
CA ASP A 56 8.41 -4.03 12.00
C ASP A 56 8.23 -4.91 10.76
N VAL A 57 8.93 -6.05 10.71
CA VAL A 57 8.82 -7.02 9.61
C VAL A 57 7.46 -7.69 9.64
N ASP A 58 7.01 -8.13 10.81
CA ASP A 58 5.73 -8.82 10.98
C ASP A 58 4.55 -7.89 10.66
N GLU A 59 4.61 -6.64 11.12
CA GLU A 59 3.62 -5.62 10.77
C GLU A 59 3.58 -5.37 9.26
N TYR A 60 4.75 -5.21 8.62
CA TYR A 60 4.81 -5.01 7.17
C TYR A 60 4.18 -6.19 6.42
N LEU A 61 4.52 -7.43 6.77
CA LEU A 61 3.98 -8.61 6.11
C LEU A 61 2.46 -8.72 6.26
N SER A 62 1.92 -8.38 7.44
CA SER A 62 0.48 -8.34 7.66
C SER A 62 -0.21 -7.31 6.74
N LEU A 63 0.38 -6.12 6.61
CA LEU A 63 -0.13 -5.07 5.74
C LEU A 63 -0.03 -5.45 4.26
N VAL A 64 1.07 -6.07 3.81
CA VAL A 64 1.22 -6.60 2.44
C VAL A 64 0.11 -7.61 2.14
N GLN A 65 -0.14 -8.56 3.05
CA GLN A 65 -1.12 -9.61 2.82
C GLN A 65 -2.53 -9.04 2.64
N LYS A 66 -2.92 -8.09 3.51
CA LYS A 66 -4.20 -7.39 3.41
C LYS A 66 -4.31 -6.62 2.09
N HIS A 67 -3.24 -5.89 1.74
CA HIS A 67 -3.16 -5.09 0.52
C HIS A 67 -3.35 -5.94 -0.73
N GLU A 68 -2.56 -7.01 -0.87
CA GLU A 68 -2.56 -7.87 -2.06
C GLU A 68 -3.85 -8.69 -2.18
N HIS A 69 -4.45 -9.10 -1.07
CA HIS A 69 -5.75 -9.78 -1.07
C HIS A 69 -6.84 -8.89 -1.67
N THR A 70 -6.99 -7.66 -1.17
CA THR A 70 -7.98 -6.72 -1.70
C THR A 70 -7.67 -6.32 -3.14
N ARG A 71 -6.41 -6.04 -3.47
CA ARG A 71 -5.99 -5.67 -4.82
C ARG A 71 -6.33 -6.76 -5.84
N THR A 72 -6.10 -8.03 -5.49
CA THR A 72 -6.45 -9.17 -6.35
C THR A 72 -7.96 -9.29 -6.55
N GLN A 73 -8.76 -9.10 -5.50
CA GLN A 73 -10.23 -9.11 -5.63
C GLN A 73 -10.73 -8.01 -6.58
N MET A 74 -10.18 -6.80 -6.49
CA MET A 74 -10.52 -5.69 -7.38
C MET A 74 -10.17 -6.02 -8.84
N LEU A 75 -8.96 -6.54 -9.08
CA LEU A 75 -8.54 -6.92 -10.44
C LEU A 75 -9.41 -8.03 -11.03
N SER A 76 -9.74 -9.05 -10.23
CA SER A 76 -10.66 -10.12 -10.67
C SER A 76 -12.05 -9.58 -11.02
N ALA A 77 -12.55 -8.60 -10.27
CA ALA A 77 -13.83 -7.95 -10.57
C ALA A 77 -13.79 -7.12 -11.86
N GLU A 78 -12.65 -6.49 -12.18
CA GLU A 78 -12.47 -5.72 -13.43
C GLU A 78 -12.39 -6.63 -14.67
N VAL A 79 -11.83 -7.83 -14.55
CA VAL A 79 -11.73 -8.78 -15.68
C VAL A 79 -13.05 -9.51 -15.92
N GLY A 80 -13.90 -9.64 -14.91
CA GLY A 80 -15.21 -10.29 -15.01
C GLY A 80 -16.36 -9.36 -15.41
N ALA A 81 -16.12 -8.06 -15.54
CA ALA A 81 -17.11 -7.02 -15.89
C ALA A 81 -17.09 -6.69 -17.38
#